data_AF-A0A5D4TES3-F1
#
_entry.id   AF-A0A5D4TES3-F1
#
_cell.length_a   1.000
_cell.length_b   1.000
_cell.length_c   1.000
_cell.angle_alpha   90.00
_cell.angle_beta   90.00
_cell.angle_gamma   90.00
#
_symmetry.space_group_name_H-M   'P 1'
#
loop_
_entity.id
_entity.type
_entity.pdbx_description
1 polymer ?
#
loop_
_entity_poly.entity_id
_entity_poly.type
_entity_poly.pdbx_seq_one_letter_code
_entity_poly.pdbx_strand_id
1 'polypeptide(L)'
;MTKSNKFFLYTLVATLLEFGIIVWLNSHFFKGVFDLSIIIPVMTVRVVVVYNYTKGKLKKQWEKKAIGLFFCVPIILFLIGKPTYTFEQAKQLVYESHDISTIVEYKEESYRNTVPIYTEEIRFFINNRDYHYEADNRFFLVNPRTGEVIEMKQPYWH
;
A
#
# COMPACT_ATOMS: atom_id res chain seq x y z
N MET A 1 -36.18 3.25 -4.58
CA MET A 1 -35.05 2.40 -4.13
C MET A 1 -35.39 1.76 -2.79
N THR A 2 -35.40 0.42 -2.69
CA THR A 2 -35.72 -0.29 -1.43
C THR A 2 -34.62 -0.05 -0.37
N LYS A 3 -34.94 -0.24 0.92
CA LYS A 3 -33.96 -0.13 2.02
C LYS A 3 -32.74 -1.03 1.80
N SER A 4 -32.96 -2.20 1.22
CA SER A 4 -31.91 -3.16 0.82
C SER A 4 -30.99 -2.59 -0.27
N ASN A 5 -31.56 -1.99 -1.31
CA ASN A 5 -30.78 -1.37 -2.39
C ASN A 5 -29.97 -0.15 -1.90
N LYS A 6 -30.51 0.64 -0.97
CA LYS A 6 -29.78 1.76 -0.36
C LYS A 6 -28.56 1.28 0.45
N PHE A 7 -28.72 0.22 1.26
CA PHE A 7 -27.64 -0.36 2.04
C PHE A 7 -26.48 -0.87 1.17
N PHE A 8 -26.80 -1.59 0.09
CA PHE A 8 -25.80 -2.02 -0.89
C PHE A 8 -25.05 -0.83 -1.49
N LEU A 9 -25.79 0.19 -1.97
CA LEU A 9 -25.18 1.38 -2.58
C LEU A 9 -24.23 2.10 -1.61
N TYR A 10 -24.65 2.31 -0.35
CA TYR A 10 -23.77 2.94 0.65
C TYR A 10 -22.50 2.14 0.90
N THR A 11 -22.62 0.80 0.95
CA THR A 11 -21.45 -0.06 1.15
C THR A 11 -20.51 -0.04 -0.04
N LEU A 12 -21.06 -0.01 -1.26
CA LEU A 12 -20.28 0.12 -2.48
C LEU A 12 -19.52 1.45 -2.51
N VAL A 13 -20.20 2.57 -2.25
CA VAL A 13 -19.59 3.89 -2.20
C VAL A 13 -18.51 3.96 -1.12
N ALA A 14 -18.79 3.45 0.09
CA ALA A 14 -17.80 3.40 1.17
C ALA A 14 -16.57 2.57 0.79
N THR A 15 -16.76 1.43 0.11
CA THR A 15 -15.65 0.57 -0.34
C THR A 15 -14.81 1.27 -1.41
N LEU A 16 -15.42 1.98 -2.34
CA LEU A 16 -14.71 2.76 -3.36
C LEU A 16 -13.94 3.93 -2.75
N LEU A 17 -14.53 4.63 -1.77
CA LEU A 17 -13.84 5.70 -1.04
C LEU A 17 -12.65 5.17 -0.25
N GLU A 18 -12.81 4.07 0.48
CA GLU A 18 -11.73 3.42 1.22
C GLU A 18 -10.60 2.99 0.27
N PHE A 19 -10.94 2.39 -0.87
CA PHE A 19 -9.95 2.02 -1.88
C PHE A 19 -9.20 3.24 -2.42
N GLY A 20 -9.92 4.32 -2.73
CA GLY A 20 -9.34 5.58 -3.17
C GLY A 20 -8.36 6.16 -2.14
N ILE A 21 -8.71 6.13 -0.85
CA ILE A 21 -7.82 6.56 0.25
C ILE A 21 -6.57 5.69 0.31
N ILE A 22 -6.71 4.36 0.25
CA ILE A 22 -5.57 3.43 0.28
C ILE A 22 -4.63 3.66 -0.90
N VAL A 23 -5.17 3.83 -2.11
CA VAL A 23 -4.39 4.12 -3.32
C VAL A 23 -3.68 5.46 -3.19
N TRP A 24 -4.38 6.49 -2.70
CA TRP A 24 -3.78 7.80 -2.47
C TRP A 24 -2.64 7.74 -1.45
N LEU A 25 -2.82 7.04 -0.33
CA LEU A 25 -1.79 6.83 0.68
C LEU A 25 -0.57 6.09 0.09
N ASN A 26 -0.81 5.02 -0.67
CA ASN A 26 0.25 4.27 -1.34
C ASN A 26 1.04 5.14 -2.33
N SER A 27 0.35 5.91 -3.17
CA SER A 27 0.99 6.78 -4.16
C SER A 27 1.75 7.94 -3.51
N HIS A 28 1.17 8.58 -2.49
CA HIS A 28 1.71 9.81 -1.93
C HIS A 28 2.85 9.55 -0.93
N PHE A 29 2.64 8.63 0.02
CA PHE A 29 3.60 8.37 1.11
C PHE A 29 4.56 7.23 0.81
N PHE A 30 4.11 6.20 0.10
CA PHE A 30 4.88 4.96 -0.13
C PHE A 30 5.34 4.79 -1.57
N LYS A 31 5.10 5.79 -2.44
CA LYS A 31 5.52 5.81 -3.86
C LYS A 31 5.20 4.51 -4.63
N GLY A 32 4.09 3.85 -4.29
CA GLY A 32 3.64 2.62 -4.98
C GLY A 32 4.32 1.32 -4.54
N VAL A 33 5.14 1.36 -3.49
CA VAL A 33 5.85 0.17 -2.97
C VAL A 33 4.92 -0.80 -2.25
N PHE A 34 3.80 -0.33 -1.72
CA PHE A 34 2.82 -1.19 -1.05
C PHE A 34 2.01 -1.99 -2.08
N ASP A 35 1.96 -3.31 -1.90
CA ASP A 35 1.22 -4.22 -2.78
C ASP A 35 -0.25 -4.31 -2.38
N LEU A 36 -1.13 -3.90 -3.30
CA LEU A 36 -2.58 -3.91 -3.13
C LEU A 36 -3.24 -5.23 -3.58
N SER A 37 -2.47 -6.19 -4.10
CA SER A 37 -2.94 -7.45 -4.68
C SER A 37 -3.81 -8.27 -3.71
N ILE A 38 -3.53 -8.22 -2.41
CA ILE A 38 -4.31 -8.91 -1.38
C ILE A 38 -5.54 -8.10 -0.93
N ILE A 39 -5.44 -6.77 -0.93
CA ILE A 39 -6.54 -5.89 -0.46
C ILE A 39 -7.72 -5.92 -1.45
N ILE A 40 -7.45 -5.85 -2.75
CA ILE A 40 -8.49 -5.76 -3.80
C ILE A 40 -9.46 -6.97 -3.77
N PRO A 41 -8.99 -8.23 -3.72
CA PRO A 41 -9.87 -9.39 -3.60
C PRO A 41 -10.71 -9.36 -2.33
N VAL A 42 -10.14 -8.95 -1.19
CA VAL A 42 -10.88 -8.89 0.09
C VAL A 42 -11.99 -7.84 0.02
N MET A 43 -11.71 -6.67 -0.56
CA MET A 43 -12.74 -5.64 -0.79
C MET A 43 -13.83 -6.13 -1.76
N THR A 44 -13.45 -6.91 -2.77
CA THR A 44 -14.42 -7.53 -3.70
C THR A 44 -15.31 -8.54 -2.98
N VAL A 45 -14.72 -9.41 -2.15
CA VAL A 45 -15.47 -10.37 -1.32
C VAL A 45 -16.44 -9.64 -0.38
N ARG A 46 -16.03 -8.52 0.24
CA ARG A 46 -16.92 -7.69 1.06
C ARG A 46 -18.17 -7.26 0.27
N VAL A 47 -18.00 -6.73 -0.95
CA VAL A 47 -19.12 -6.31 -1.81
C VAL A 47 -20.02 -7.50 -2.17
N VAL A 48 -19.44 -8.66 -2.49
CA VAL A 48 -20.19 -9.90 -2.79
C VAL A 48 -21.00 -10.38 -1.58
N VAL A 49 -20.43 -10.34 -0.38
CA VAL A 49 -21.13 -10.71 0.87
C VAL A 49 -22.31 -9.78 1.10
N VAL A 50 -22.11 -8.47 0.94
CA VAL A 50 -23.17 -7.47 1.12
C VAL A 50 -24.26 -7.61 0.05
N TYR A 51 -23.89 -7.90 -1.19
CA TYR A 51 -24.85 -8.22 -2.24
C TYR A 51 -25.72 -9.43 -1.86
N ASN A 52 -25.12 -10.54 -1.44
CA ASN A 52 -25.85 -11.73 -1.02
C ASN A 52 -26.74 -11.49 0.20
N TYR A 53 -26.29 -10.66 1.16
CA TYR A 53 -27.11 -10.20 2.28
C TYR A 53 -28.36 -9.46 1.80
N THR A 54 -28.20 -8.48 0.91
CA THR A 54 -29.33 -7.68 0.40
C THR A 54 -30.34 -8.49 -0.43
N LYS A 55 -29.93 -9.66 -0.93
CA LYS A 55 -30.78 -10.63 -1.62
C LYS A 55 -31.37 -11.71 -0.70
N GLY A 56 -31.09 -11.68 0.61
CA GLY A 56 -31.58 -12.68 1.56
C GLY A 56 -31.00 -14.08 1.35
N LYS A 57 -29.84 -14.18 0.69
CA LYS A 57 -29.19 -15.47 0.36
C LYS A 57 -28.24 -15.97 1.46
N LEU A 58 -27.98 -15.18 2.49
CA LEU A 58 -27.12 -15.56 3.61
C LEU A 58 -27.93 -16.26 4.71
N LYS A 59 -27.26 -17.14 5.47
CA LYS A 59 -27.86 -17.77 6.66
C LYS A 59 -28.04 -16.71 7.76
N LYS A 60 -29.26 -16.57 8.28
CA LYS A 60 -29.70 -15.56 9.26
C LYS A 60 -28.76 -15.34 10.47
N GLN A 61 -28.10 -16.39 10.94
CA GLN A 61 -27.17 -16.32 12.09
C GLN A 61 -25.79 -15.69 11.76
N TRP A 62 -25.39 -15.65 10.49
CA TRP A 62 -24.09 -15.15 10.03
C TRP A 62 -24.16 -13.76 9.37
N GLU A 63 -25.35 -13.30 9.00
CA GLU A 63 -25.56 -12.09 8.20
C GLU A 63 -24.84 -10.85 8.75
N LYS A 64 -25.10 -10.48 10.01
CA LYS A 64 -24.51 -9.27 10.62
C LYS A 64 -23.04 -9.44 10.98
N LYS A 65 -22.65 -10.64 11.42
CA LYS A 65 -21.27 -10.97 11.80
C LYS A 65 -20.33 -10.93 10.59
N ALA A 66 -20.76 -11.52 9.47
CA ALA A 66 -19.98 -11.53 8.24
C ALA A 66 -19.77 -10.12 7.70
N ILE A 67 -20.82 -9.29 7.65
CA ILE A 67 -20.71 -7.91 7.18
C ILE A 67 -19.73 -7.10 8.04
N GLY A 68 -19.86 -7.17 9.38
CA GLY A 68 -18.96 -6.48 10.29
C GLY A 68 -17.51 -6.93 10.12
N LEU A 69 -17.28 -8.24 10.05
CA LEU A 69 -15.95 -8.81 9.83
C LEU A 69 -15.32 -8.29 8.53
N PHE A 70 -16.02 -8.44 7.39
CA PHE A 70 -15.48 -8.04 6.09
C PHE A 70 -15.32 -6.53 5.95
N PHE A 71 -16.05 -5.71 6.71
CA PHE A 71 -15.78 -4.27 6.81
C PHE A 71 -14.42 -3.99 7.46
N CYS A 72 -14.09 -4.67 8.55
CA CYS A 72 -12.84 -4.40 9.27
C CYS A 72 -11.58 -4.96 8.58
N VAL A 73 -11.70 -6.08 7.86
CA VAL A 73 -10.52 -6.81 7.36
C VAL A 73 -9.60 -5.95 6.46
N PRO A 74 -10.08 -5.22 5.43
CA PRO A 74 -9.20 -4.38 4.60
C PRO A 74 -8.44 -3.30 5.37
N ILE A 75 -9.07 -2.69 6.38
CA ILE A 75 -8.41 -1.70 7.25
C ILE A 75 -7.29 -2.37 8.06
N ILE A 76 -7.57 -3.53 8.65
CA ILE A 76 -6.57 -4.30 9.41
C ILE A 76 -5.41 -4.73 8.50
N LEU A 77 -5.71 -5.23 7.30
CA LEU A 77 -4.70 -5.61 6.31
C LEU A 77 -3.85 -4.42 5.88
N PHE A 78 -4.44 -3.24 5.71
CA PHE A 78 -3.68 -2.02 5.42
C PHE A 78 -2.75 -1.64 6.59
N LEU A 79 -3.26 -1.64 7.83
CA LEU A 79 -2.48 -1.24 9.00
C LEU A 79 -1.29 -2.17 9.27
N ILE A 80 -1.46 -3.48 9.07
CA ILE A 80 -0.41 -4.48 9.26
C ILE A 80 0.51 -4.53 8.03
N GLY A 81 -0.06 -4.43 6.83
CA GLY A 81 0.65 -4.63 5.58
C GLY A 81 1.50 -3.43 5.18
N LYS A 82 1.07 -2.19 5.49
CA LYS A 82 1.74 -0.97 5.02
C LYS A 82 3.24 -0.98 5.34
N PRO A 83 4.09 -0.33 4.53
CA PRO A 83 5.47 -0.08 4.88
C PRO A 83 5.62 0.56 6.26
N THR A 84 6.73 0.26 6.92
CA THR A 84 7.09 0.87 8.20
C THR A 84 7.50 2.31 7.96
N TYR A 85 8.32 2.54 6.94
CA TYR A 85 8.87 3.84 6.58
C TYR A 85 8.18 4.40 5.33
N THR A 86 7.77 5.66 5.40
CA THR A 86 7.41 6.44 4.22
C THR A 86 8.65 6.79 3.40
N PHE A 87 8.46 7.21 2.16
CA PHE A 87 9.55 7.68 1.31
C PHE A 87 10.33 8.85 1.93
N GLU A 88 9.65 9.78 2.61
CA GLU A 88 10.35 10.89 3.28
C GLU A 88 11.07 10.44 4.56
N GLN A 89 10.53 9.48 5.30
CA GLN A 89 11.23 8.92 6.47
C GLN A 89 12.48 8.14 6.05
N ALA A 90 12.39 7.35 4.98
CA ALA A 90 13.53 6.64 4.43
C ALA A 90 14.61 7.59 3.88
N LYS A 91 14.22 8.74 3.31
CA LYS A 91 15.15 9.81 2.93
C LYS A 91 15.99 10.28 4.12
N GLN A 92 15.37 10.46 5.29
CA GLN A 92 16.08 10.85 6.52
C GLN A 92 17.08 9.79 6.97
N LEU A 93 16.74 8.49 6.84
CA LEU A 93 17.68 7.42 7.18
C LEU A 93 18.96 7.46 6.32
N VAL A 94 18.88 7.90 5.07
CA VAL A 94 20.07 8.08 4.23
C VAL A 94 20.96 9.21 4.78
N TYR A 95 20.37 10.35 5.14
CA TYR A 95 21.10 11.46 5.77
C TYR A 95 21.73 11.07 7.12
N GLU A 96 21.06 10.24 7.91
CA GLU A 96 21.57 9.80 9.22
C GLU A 96 22.68 8.75 9.09
N SER A 97 22.64 7.92 8.05
CA SER A 97 23.60 6.84 7.83
C SER A 97 24.85 7.28 7.06
N HIS A 98 24.76 8.36 6.30
CA HIS A 98 25.84 8.83 5.42
C HIS A 98 25.97 10.35 5.47
N ASP A 99 27.21 10.83 5.47
CA ASP A 99 27.51 12.26 5.33
C ASP A 99 27.29 12.67 3.87
N ILE A 100 26.06 13.08 3.56
CA ILE A 100 25.63 13.51 2.23
C ILE A 100 25.00 14.90 2.30
N SER A 101 25.24 15.71 1.27
CA SER A 101 24.85 17.12 1.28
C SER A 101 23.37 17.31 0.96
N THR A 102 22.90 16.79 -0.17
CA THR A 102 21.52 16.97 -0.64
C THR A 102 21.11 15.81 -1.53
N ILE A 103 19.95 15.22 -1.22
CA ILE A 103 19.32 14.20 -2.05
C ILE A 103 18.54 14.88 -3.18
N VAL A 104 18.74 14.40 -4.40
CA VAL A 104 18.03 14.85 -5.61
C VAL A 104 16.56 14.45 -5.54
N GLU A 105 15.65 15.41 -5.79
CA GLU A 105 14.21 15.17 -5.79
C GLU A 105 13.65 15.00 -7.20
N TYR A 106 13.29 13.77 -7.55
CA TYR A 106 12.63 13.43 -8.82
C TYR A 106 11.12 13.65 -8.73
N LYS A 107 10.68 14.92 -8.83
CA LYS A 107 9.26 15.29 -8.78
C LYS A 107 8.49 14.86 -10.03
N GLU A 108 9.05 15.12 -11.21
CA GLU A 108 8.43 14.78 -12.50
C GLU A 108 8.66 13.31 -12.87
N GLU A 109 9.81 12.77 -12.49
CA GLU A 109 10.21 11.39 -12.77
C GLU A 109 9.93 10.46 -11.59
N SER A 110 8.68 10.46 -11.12
CA SER A 110 8.31 9.73 -9.90
C SER A 110 8.58 8.21 -9.95
N TYR A 111 8.70 7.65 -11.16
CA TYR A 111 9.10 6.26 -11.39
C TYR A 111 10.53 5.95 -10.89
N ARG A 112 11.41 6.96 -10.81
CA ARG A 112 12.79 6.84 -10.31
C ARG A 112 12.88 6.71 -8.79
N ASN A 113 11.82 7.05 -8.05
CA ASN A 113 11.79 7.00 -6.59
C ASN A 113 11.84 5.58 -6.01
N THR A 114 11.67 4.55 -6.85
CA THR A 114 11.72 3.16 -6.42
C THR A 114 12.39 2.33 -7.50
N VAL A 115 13.08 1.26 -7.10
CA VAL A 115 13.63 0.28 -8.05
C VAL A 115 13.13 -1.11 -7.72
N PRO A 116 12.88 -1.96 -8.73
CA PRO A 116 12.63 -3.37 -8.50
C PRO A 116 13.90 -4.03 -7.94
N ILE A 117 13.71 -4.90 -6.97
CA ILE A 117 14.79 -5.68 -6.36
C ILE A 117 14.50 -7.17 -6.55
N TYR A 118 15.56 -7.94 -6.79
CA TYR A 118 15.49 -9.39 -6.71
C TYR A 118 15.91 -9.81 -5.31
N THR A 119 15.02 -10.48 -4.59
CA THR A 119 15.29 -11.01 -3.25
C THR A 119 14.61 -12.36 -3.12
N GLU A 120 15.26 -13.28 -2.39
CA GLU A 120 14.66 -14.56 -2.01
C GLU A 120 13.72 -14.40 -0.80
N GLU A 121 13.75 -13.25 -0.13
CA GLU A 121 12.88 -12.97 1.01
C GLU A 121 11.43 -12.72 0.57
N ILE A 122 10.50 -13.40 1.23
CA ILE A 122 9.06 -13.17 0.98
C ILE A 122 8.65 -11.85 1.64
N ARG A 123 8.48 -10.81 0.83
CA ARG A 123 8.03 -9.49 1.28
C ARG A 123 6.51 -9.33 1.16
N PHE A 124 5.78 -9.88 2.12
CA PHE A 124 4.31 -9.73 2.15
C PHE A 124 3.90 -8.24 2.11
N PHE A 125 2.93 -7.94 1.25
CA PHE A 125 2.37 -6.60 1.01
C PHE A 125 3.35 -5.55 0.47
N ILE A 126 4.52 -5.95 -0.03
CA ILE A 126 5.49 -5.03 -0.61
C ILE A 126 5.86 -5.54 -1.99
N ASN A 127 5.82 -4.67 -3.00
CA ASN A 127 5.97 -5.00 -4.41
C ASN A 127 7.42 -5.29 -4.84
N ASN A 128 8.23 -6.01 -4.04
CA ASN A 128 9.66 -6.27 -4.31
C ASN A 128 10.38 -5.04 -4.88
N ARG A 129 10.13 -3.89 -4.27
CA ARG A 129 10.69 -2.60 -4.64
C ARG A 129 11.23 -1.93 -3.40
N ASP A 130 12.40 -1.33 -3.55
CA ASP A 130 12.99 -0.49 -2.52
C ASP A 130 12.93 0.98 -2.94
N TYR A 131 12.96 1.88 -1.95
CA TYR A 131 13.06 3.30 -2.23
C TYR A 131 14.45 3.61 -2.78
N HIS A 132 14.53 4.50 -3.75
CA HIS A 132 15.76 4.89 -4.41
C HIS A 132 16.03 6.37 -4.23
N TYR A 133 17.27 6.70 -3.85
CA TYR A 133 17.75 8.06 -3.65
C TYR A 133 19.10 8.26 -4.33
N GLU A 134 19.36 9.50 -4.73
CA GLU A 134 20.63 9.92 -5.30
C GLU A 134 21.14 11.15 -4.56
N ALA A 135 22.41 11.13 -4.14
CA ALA A 135 23.08 12.27 -3.51
C ALA A 135 24.57 12.20 -3.81
N ASP A 136 25.19 13.34 -4.14
CA ASP A 136 26.65 13.46 -4.33
C ASP A 136 27.24 12.41 -5.31
N ASN A 137 26.51 12.10 -6.40
CA ASN A 137 26.82 11.04 -7.38
C ASN A 137 26.85 9.61 -6.81
N ARG A 138 26.24 9.40 -5.64
CA ARG A 138 26.05 8.10 -5.00
C ARG A 138 24.56 7.75 -5.01
N PHE A 139 24.27 6.46 -5.01
CA PHE A 139 22.91 5.94 -5.13
C PHE A 139 22.61 5.06 -3.93
N PHE A 140 21.42 5.20 -3.36
CA PHE A 140 21.03 4.52 -2.13
C PHE A 140 19.69 3.83 -2.31
N LEU A 141 19.61 2.61 -1.79
CA LEU A 141 18.38 1.87 -1.63
C LEU A 141 17.98 1.83 -0.18
N VAL A 142 16.69 2.01 0.10
CA VAL A 142 16.16 1.86 1.45
C VAL A 142 15.04 0.85 1.45
N ASN A 143 15.19 -0.18 2.27
CA ASN A 143 14.15 -1.18 2.46
C ASN A 143 12.94 -0.53 3.17
N PRO A 144 11.74 -0.53 2.56
CA PRO A 144 10.54 0.14 3.07
C PRO A 144 9.99 -0.48 4.38
N ARG A 145 10.37 -1.72 4.69
CA ARG A 145 9.95 -2.45 5.90
C ARG A 145 10.96 -2.27 7.04
N THR A 146 12.24 -2.46 6.75
CA THR A 146 13.30 -2.52 7.78
C THR A 146 14.00 -1.19 7.99
N GLY A 147 13.97 -0.30 6.99
CA GLY A 147 14.75 0.95 7.01
C GLY A 147 16.24 0.73 6.72
N GLU A 148 16.64 -0.48 6.33
CA GLU A 148 18.03 -0.77 5.96
C GLU A 148 18.43 0.08 4.75
N VAL A 149 19.56 0.80 4.88
CA VAL A 149 20.14 1.64 3.83
C VAL A 149 21.29 0.91 3.18
N ILE A 150 21.23 0.74 1.86
CA ILE A 150 22.27 0.07 1.06
C ILE A 150 22.77 1.05 0.01
N GLU A 151 24.07 1.32 -0.01
CA GLU A 151 24.69 2.07 -1.10
C GLU A 151 24.90 1.18 -2.32
N MET A 152 24.47 1.66 -3.49
CA MET A 152 24.64 0.96 -4.75
C MET A 152 26.00 1.29 -5.37
N LYS A 153 26.66 0.26 -5.92
CA LYS A 153 27.92 0.42 -6.65
C LYS A 153 27.77 1.14 -7.99
N GLN A 154 26.56 1.12 -8.55
CA GLN A 154 26.25 1.70 -9.85
C GLN A 154 24.79 2.21 -9.88
N PRO A 155 24.49 3.24 -10.68
CA PRO A 155 23.12 3.71 -10.87
C PRO A 155 22.24 2.62 -11.48
N TYR A 156 20.97 2.59 -11.06
CA TYR A 156 19.94 1.81 -11.74
C TYR A 156 19.31 2.59 -12.91
N TRP A 157 19.06 3.88 -12.70
CA TRP A 157 18.50 4.78 -13.72
C TRP A 157 19.62 5.51 -14.45
N HIS A 158 19.54 5.58 -15.78
CA HIS A 158 20.48 6.29 -16.64
C HIS A 158 19.90 7.63 -17.12
#